data_AF-A0AAD1H5W7-F1
#
_entry.id   AF-A0AAD1H5W7-F1
#
_cell.length_a   1.000
_cell.length_b   1.000
_cell.length_c   1.000
_cell.angle_alpha   90.00
_cell.angle_beta   90.00
_cell.angle_gamma   90.00
#
_symmetry.space_group_name_H-M   'P 1'
#
loop_
_entity.id
_entity.type
_entity.pdbx_description
1 polymer ?
#
loop_
_entity_poly.entity_id
_entity_poly.type
_entity_poly.pdbx_seq_one_letter_code
_entity_poly.pdbx_strand_id
1 'polypeptide(L)'
;MGELSVQSPEFRRWWADHNVRERTHGTKRYHHPLVGDITVNYESLALLADPDQTLCIYTAEAGSPSETALQLLANWTGDRVSEGR
;
A
#
# COMPACT_ATOMS: atom_id res chain seq x y z
N MET A 1 -9.58 -5.62 16.43
CA MET A 1 -10.59 -4.58 16.11
C MET A 1 -10.84 -3.58 17.24
N GLY A 2 -10.92 -4.01 18.51
CA GLY A 2 -11.17 -3.09 19.64
C GLY A 2 -10.08 -2.05 19.88
N GLU A 3 -8.80 -2.42 19.73
CA GLU A 3 -7.67 -1.54 20.03
C GLU A 3 -7.59 -0.30 19.13
N LEU A 4 -7.63 -0.47 17.81
CA LEU A 4 -7.64 0.65 16.85
C LEU A 4 -8.89 1.52 16.98
N SER A 5 -10.03 0.93 17.35
CA SER A 5 -11.26 1.69 17.59
C SER A 5 -11.16 2.58 18.84
N VAL A 6 -10.40 2.17 19.85
CA VAL A 6 -10.15 2.98 21.06
C VAL A 6 -9.11 4.06 20.76
N GLN A 7 -8.04 3.73 20.04
CA GLN A 7 -6.87 4.59 19.87
C GLN A 7 -6.96 5.57 18.68
N SER A 8 -7.74 5.29 17.63
CA SER A 8 -7.93 6.19 16.50
C SER A 8 -9.41 6.58 16.33
N PRO A 9 -9.76 7.85 16.63
CA PRO A 9 -11.09 8.39 16.33
C PRO A 9 -11.48 8.28 14.85
N GLU A 10 -10.51 8.42 13.95
CA GLU A 10 -10.68 8.32 12.50
C GLU A 10 -11.01 6.88 12.10
N PHE A 11 -10.23 5.91 12.59
CA PHE A 11 -10.51 4.49 12.36
C PHE A 11 -11.89 4.12 12.89
N ARG A 12 -12.26 4.58 14.10
CA ARG A 12 -13.58 4.33 14.68
C ARG A 12 -14.70 4.82 13.78
N ARG A 13 -14.56 6.03 13.22
CA ARG A 13 -15.53 6.61 12.30
C ARG A 13 -15.64 5.80 11.01
N TRP A 14 -14.52 5.50 10.35
CA TRP A 14 -14.54 4.73 9.11
C TRP A 14 -15.01 3.28 9.28
N TRP A 15 -14.66 2.66 10.42
CA TRP A 15 -15.07 1.30 10.74
C TRP A 15 -16.58 1.20 11.02
N ALA A 16 -17.17 2.20 11.70
CA ALA A 16 -18.61 2.27 11.93
C ALA A 16 -19.42 2.39 10.62
N ASP A 17 -18.85 3.00 9.59
CA ASP A 17 -19.46 3.12 8.27
C ASP A 17 -19.46 1.80 7.47
N HIS A 18 -18.81 0.74 7.97
CA HIS A 18 -18.74 -0.61 7.38
C HIS A 18 -18.38 -0.67 5.88
N ASN A 19 -17.79 0.38 5.32
CA ASN A 19 -17.46 0.47 3.90
C ASN A 19 -16.13 -0.25 3.58
N VAL A 20 -15.90 -1.39 4.22
CA VAL A 20 -14.75 -2.26 3.96
C VAL A 20 -15.10 -3.06 2.71
N ARG A 21 -14.59 -2.60 1.57
CA ARG A 21 -14.67 -3.34 0.32
C ARG A 21 -13.39 -4.10 0.11
N GLU A 22 -13.49 -5.41 -0.08
CA GLU A 22 -12.42 -6.18 -0.68
C GLU A 22 -12.20 -5.66 -2.09
N ARG A 23 -11.06 -4.99 -2.29
CA ARG A 23 -10.64 -4.58 -3.62
C ARG A 23 -9.47 -5.47 -4.01
N THR A 24 -9.74 -6.45 -4.86
CA THR A 24 -8.75 -7.41 -5.34
C THR A 24 -7.82 -6.81 -6.40
N HIS A 25 -8.22 -5.74 -7.08
CA HIS A 25 -7.37 -5.02 -8.01
C HIS A 25 -7.81 -3.56 -8.17
N GLY A 26 -6.97 -2.74 -8.80
CA GLY A 26 -7.30 -1.37 -9.18
C GLY A 26 -6.08 -0.49 -9.41
N THR A 27 -6.30 0.82 -9.41
CA THR A 27 -5.22 1.82 -9.52
C THR A 27 -5.20 2.68 -8.27
N LYS A 28 -4.00 2.95 -7.76
CA LYS A 28 -3.75 3.89 -6.65
C LYS A 28 -2.85 5.01 -7.14
N ARG A 29 -3.16 6.23 -6.69
CA ARG A 29 -2.34 7.41 -6.93
C ARG A 29 -1.88 7.95 -5.58
N TYR A 30 -0.58 8.16 -5.48
CA TYR A 30 0.11 8.63 -4.30
C TYR A 30 0.87 9.90 -4.63
N HIS A 31 1.06 10.75 -3.62
CA HIS A 31 2.01 11.85 -3.69
C HIS A 31 3.17 11.53 -2.73
N HIS A 32 4.30 11.12 -3.27
CA HIS A 32 5.49 10.75 -2.50
C HIS A 32 6.41 11.97 -2.33
N PRO A 33 6.88 12.27 -1.11
CA PRO A 33 7.63 13.50 -0.84
C PRO A 33 8.92 13.65 -1.66
N LEU A 34 9.57 12.54 -2.02
CA LEU A 34 10.85 12.55 -2.74
C LEU A 34 10.72 12.50 -4.27
N VAL A 35 9.69 11.86 -4.80
CA VAL A 35 9.58 11.56 -6.24
C VAL A 35 8.28 12.09 -6.86
N GLY A 36 7.47 12.80 -6.07
CA GLY A 36 6.20 13.38 -6.50
C GLY A 36 5.13 12.32 -6.74
N ASP A 37 4.33 12.52 -7.77
CA ASP A 37 3.17 11.69 -8.04
C ASP A 37 3.56 10.28 -8.56
N ILE A 38 3.03 9.26 -7.90
CA ILE A 38 3.19 7.85 -8.29
C ILE A 38 1.81 7.27 -8.57
N THR A 39 1.63 6.69 -9.74
CA THR A 39 0.44 5.90 -10.09
C THR A 39 0.85 4.43 -10.24
N VAL A 40 0.17 3.57 -9.49
CA VAL A 40 0.40 2.12 -9.54
C VAL A 40 -0.92 1.39 -9.76
N ASN A 41 -0.88 0.36 -10.59
CA ASN A 41 -1.89 -0.69 -10.56
C ASN A 41 -1.56 -1.63 -9.41
N TYR A 42 -2.58 -2.20 -8.79
CA TYR A 42 -2.40 -3.19 -7.75
C TYR A 42 -3.31 -4.38 -7.94
N GLU A 43 -2.84 -5.52 -7.45
CA GLU A 43 -3.57 -6.77 -7.38
C GLU A 43 -3.31 -7.43 -6.02
N SER A 44 -4.33 -8.03 -5.43
CA SER A 44 -4.28 -8.77 -4.18
C SER A 44 -4.74 -10.20 -4.45
N LEU A 45 -3.82 -11.15 -4.28
CA LEU A 45 -3.99 -12.55 -4.61
C LEU A 45 -3.91 -13.38 -3.33
N ALA A 46 -4.96 -14.12 -3.00
CA ALA A 46 -4.92 -15.12 -1.93
C ALA A 46 -4.09 -16.33 -2.37
N LEU A 47 -3.25 -16.86 -1.49
CA LEU A 47 -2.44 -18.03 -1.80
C LEU A 47 -3.26 -19.31 -1.59
N LEU A 48 -3.30 -20.18 -2.61
CA LEU A 48 -4.07 -21.44 -2.52
C LEU A 48 -3.54 -22.39 -1.44
N ALA A 49 -2.24 -22.36 -1.17
CA ALA A 49 -1.61 -23.19 -0.15
C ALA A 49 -1.77 -22.65 1.27
N ASP A 50 -2.07 -21.36 1.41
CA ASP A 50 -2.25 -20.67 2.69
C ASP A 50 -3.23 -19.49 2.53
N PRO A 51 -4.54 -19.74 2.73
CA PRO A 51 -5.58 -18.73 2.55
C PRO A 51 -5.47 -17.53 3.50
N ASP A 52 -4.71 -17.64 4.59
CA ASP A 52 -4.46 -16.55 5.52
C ASP A 52 -3.37 -15.59 5.00
N GLN A 53 -2.70 -15.94 3.91
CA GLN A 53 -1.72 -15.10 3.23
C GLN A 53 -2.27 -14.46 1.96
N THR A 54 -1.93 -13.19 1.78
CA THR A 54 -2.27 -12.42 0.58
C THR A 54 -1.02 -11.80 -0.02
N LEU A 55 -0.76 -12.11 -1.29
CA LEU A 55 0.27 -11.45 -2.09
C LEU A 55 -0.31 -10.16 -2.69
N CYS A 56 0.28 -9.02 -2.34
CA CYS A 56 -0.06 -7.74 -2.94
C CYS A 56 0.99 -7.33 -3.97
N ILE A 57 0.60 -7.23 -5.23
CA ILE A 57 1.45 -6.83 -6.34
C ILE A 57 1.12 -5.38 -6.68
N TYR A 58 2.15 -4.55 -6.86
CA TYR A 58 2.02 -3.17 -7.32
C TYR A 58 2.90 -2.97 -8.55
N THR A 59 2.32 -2.46 -9.64
CA THR A 59 3.03 -2.24 -10.90
C THR A 59 2.85 -0.81 -11.39
N ALA A 60 3.88 -0.24 -11.98
CA ALA A 60 3.78 0.97 -12.79
C ALA A 60 3.71 0.59 -14.27
N GLU A 61 3.10 1.44 -15.08
CA GLU A 61 3.13 1.28 -16.54
C GLU A 61 4.57 1.43 -17.05
N ALA A 62 4.98 0.55 -17.97
CA ALA A 62 6.33 0.55 -18.51
C ALA A 62 6.63 1.86 -19.26
N GLY A 63 7.81 2.43 -19.05
CA GLY A 63 8.23 3.73 -19.58
C GLY A 63 7.55 4.93 -18.92
N SER A 64 6.67 4.73 -17.94
CA SER A 64 5.97 5.84 -17.28
C SER A 64 6.87 6.58 -16.29
N PRO A 65 6.53 7.85 -15.95
CA PRO A 65 7.19 8.56 -14.86
C PRO A 65 7.10 7.81 -13.53
N SER A 66 6.03 7.03 -13.32
CA SER A 66 5.86 6.22 -12.12
C SER A 66 6.83 5.03 -12.08
N GLU A 67 7.16 4.42 -13.22
CA GLU A 67 8.21 3.39 -13.29
C GLU A 67 9.57 3.99 -12.88
N THR A 68 9.92 5.15 -13.45
CA THR A 68 11.17 5.84 -13.09
C THR A 68 11.18 6.22 -11.60
N ALA A 69 10.08 6.75 -11.07
CA ALA A 69 9.95 7.09 -9.66
C ALA A 69 10.13 5.87 -8.74
N LEU A 70 9.55 4.72 -9.08
CA LEU A 70 9.72 3.48 -8.32
C LEU A 70 11.17 2.97 -8.39
N GLN A 71 11.82 3.05 -9.55
CA GLN A 71 13.24 2.70 -9.68
C GLN A 71 14.13 3.63 -8.83
N LEU A 72 13.84 4.93 -8.81
CA LEU A 72 14.54 5.89 -7.95
C LEU A 72 14.36 5.53 -6.47
N LEU A 73 13.14 5.20 -6.03
CA LEU A 73 12.89 4.79 -4.65
C LEU A 73 13.55 3.45 -4.30
N ALA A 74 13.57 2.48 -5.22
CA ALA A 74 14.22 1.18 -4.99
C ALA A 74 15.75 1.32 -4.82
N ASN A 75 16.35 2.27 -5.55
CA ASN A 75 17.77 2.58 -5.47
C ASN A 75 18.10 3.62 -4.38
N TRP A 76 17.08 4.22 -3.76
CA TRP A 76 17.26 5.14 -2.66
C TRP A 76 17.50 4.37 -1.37
N THR A 77 18.76 4.29 -0.96
CA THR A 77 19.15 3.90 0.40
C THR A 77 18.84 5.04 1.37
N GLY A 78 17.55 5.31 1.57
CA GLY A 78 17.09 6.02 2.75
C GLY A 78 17.48 5.20 3.97
N ASP A 79 18.12 5.87 4.93
CA ASP A 79 18.60 5.31 6.20
C ASP A 79 17.67 4.20 6.67
N ARG A 80 18.19 2.97 6.75
CA ARG A 80 17.44 1.77 7.11
C ARG A 80 16.68 2.13 8.38
N VAL A 81 15.35 2.26 8.29
CA VAL A 81 14.51 2.44 9.48
C VAL A 81 14.94 1.37 10.45
N SER A 82 15.59 1.83 11.52
CA SER A 82 16.12 1.00 12.58
C SER A 82 14.93 0.35 13.26
N GLU A 83 14.58 -0.87 12.87
CA GLU A 83 13.81 -1.77 13.71
C GLU A 83 14.73 -2.25 14.84
N GLY A 84 14.88 -1.37 15.82
CA GLY A 84 15.32 -1.73 17.15
C GLY A 84 14.19 -2.46 17.86
N ARG A 85 14.43 -3.75 18.11
CA ARG A 85 13.98 -4.57 19.24
C ARG A 85 12.49 -4.74 19.52
#